data_AF-X1C452-F1
#
_entry.id   AF-X1C452-F1
#
_cell.length_a   1.000
_cell.length_b   1.000
_cell.length_c   1.000
_cell.angle_alpha   90.00
_cell.angle_beta   90.00
_cell.angle_gamma   90.00
#
_symmetry.space_group_name_H-M   'P 1'
#
loop_
_entity.id
_entity.type
_entity.pdbx_description
1 polymer ?
#
loop_
_entity_poly.entity_id
_entity_poly.type
_entity_poly.pdbx_seq_one_letter_code
_entity_poly.pdbx_strand_id
1 'polypeptide(L)'
;MEVLNNIPVKLDLEAVFKQMHVRNKRESMGKSIQELIEIARLIAKPKAIYEVSYVDNKNEDSLDIGGVRFTSRVLRVNLDKVGRVFPFVVTCGRELDEIVFPSHEFIKSYYLDQIKGNCISPSYELS
;
A
#
# COMPACT_ATOMS: atom_id res chain seq x y z
N MET A 1 -19.24 -2.97 7.11
CA MET A 1 -17.85 -3.23 6.67
C MET A 1 -17.90 -4.16 5.48
N GLU A 2 -17.08 -3.89 4.48
CA GLU A 2 -17.02 -4.65 3.22
C GLU A 2 -15.62 -5.23 3.04
N VAL A 3 -15.53 -6.48 2.58
CA VAL A 3 -14.27 -7.20 2.39
C VAL A 3 -14.02 -7.45 0.91
N LEU A 4 -12.85 -7.04 0.44
CA LEU A 4 -12.36 -7.27 -0.91
C LEU A 4 -11.31 -8.38 -0.88
N ASN A 5 -11.71 -9.54 -1.39
CA ASN A 5 -10.82 -10.66 -1.67
C ASN A 5 -10.57 -10.68 -3.19
N ASN A 6 -9.33 -10.96 -3.62
CA ASN A 6 -8.90 -10.99 -5.04
C ASN A 6 -8.63 -9.62 -5.68
N ILE A 7 -7.91 -8.74 -4.99
CA ILE A 7 -7.40 -7.50 -5.59
C ILE A 7 -6.31 -7.86 -6.61
N PRO A 8 -6.42 -7.43 -7.89
CA PRO A 8 -5.41 -7.74 -8.90
C PRO A 8 -4.03 -7.16 -8.55
N VAL A 9 -3.00 -7.99 -8.62
CA VAL A 9 -1.62 -7.57 -8.40
C VAL A 9 -1.06 -6.96 -9.68
N LYS A 10 -0.92 -5.63 -9.70
CA LYS A 10 -0.24 -4.89 -10.78
C LYS A 10 1.14 -4.44 -10.31
N LEU A 11 2.14 -5.25 -10.61
CA LEU A 11 3.53 -4.93 -10.33
C LEU A 11 4.27 -4.67 -11.64
N ASP A 12 5.04 -3.60 -11.70
CA ASP A 12 5.97 -3.35 -12.79
C ASP A 12 7.31 -2.84 -12.25
N LEU A 13 8.37 -3.10 -13.01
CA LEU A 13 9.74 -2.81 -12.60
C LEU A 13 9.98 -1.30 -12.41
N GLU A 14 9.32 -0.46 -13.21
CA GLU A 14 9.48 0.99 -13.15
C GLU A 14 8.85 1.58 -11.89
N ALA A 15 7.67 1.10 -11.49
CA ALA A 15 7.03 1.47 -10.23
C ALA A 15 7.91 1.11 -9.02
N VAL A 16 8.49 -0.09 -9.01
CA VAL A 16 9.41 -0.52 -7.94
C VAL A 16 10.66 0.36 -7.91
N PHE A 17 11.27 0.67 -9.07
CA PHE A 17 12.41 1.59 -9.11
C PHE A 17 12.06 3.01 -8.63
N LYS A 18 10.89 3.51 -8.99
CA LYS A 18 10.40 4.82 -8.57
C LYS A 18 10.22 4.86 -7.05
N GLN A 19 9.62 3.83 -6.46
CA GLN A 19 9.47 3.71 -5.01
C GLN A 19 10.83 3.62 -4.30
N MET A 20 11.80 2.91 -4.88
CA MET A 20 13.15 2.82 -4.36
C MET A 20 14.00 4.08 -4.60
N HIS A 21 13.49 5.08 -5.31
CA HIS A 21 14.21 6.29 -5.73
C HIS A 21 15.55 6.00 -6.45
N VAL A 22 15.60 4.92 -7.25
CA VAL A 22 16.83 4.50 -7.94
C VAL A 22 17.12 5.41 -9.13
N ARG A 23 18.26 6.10 -9.09
CA ARG A 23 18.73 6.94 -10.21
C ARG A 23 19.55 6.16 -11.25
N ASN A 24 20.33 5.18 -10.80
CA ASN A 24 21.21 4.38 -11.67
C ASN A 24 20.75 2.92 -11.67
N LYS A 25 19.99 2.56 -12.72
CA LYS A 25 19.40 1.24 -12.90
C LYS A 25 20.42 0.29 -13.54
N ARG A 26 21.24 -0.36 -12.71
CA ARG A 26 22.16 -1.41 -13.18
C ARG A 26 21.35 -2.60 -13.70
N GLU A 27 21.80 -3.21 -14.79
CA GLU A 27 21.12 -4.35 -15.41
C GLU A 27 20.92 -5.53 -14.45
N SER A 28 21.93 -5.85 -13.62
CA SER A 28 21.85 -6.92 -12.63
C SER A 28 20.80 -6.67 -11.54
N MET A 29 20.63 -5.41 -11.13
CA MET A 29 19.58 -5.01 -10.19
C MET A 29 18.20 -5.18 -10.82
N GLY A 30 18.04 -4.73 -12.06
CA GLY A 30 16.79 -4.88 -12.80
C GLY A 30 16.37 -6.34 -12.96
N LYS A 31 17.31 -7.22 -13.32
CA LYS A 31 17.05 -8.68 -13.41
C LYS A 31 16.61 -9.26 -12.06
N SER A 32 17.33 -8.96 -10.98
CA SER A 32 17.01 -9.46 -9.64
C SER A 32 15.62 -9.00 -9.15
N ILE A 33 15.26 -7.73 -9.40
CA ILE A 33 13.93 -7.22 -9.04
C ILE A 33 12.85 -7.84 -9.93
N GLN A 34 13.09 -7.97 -11.23
CA GLN A 34 12.14 -8.58 -12.17
C GLN A 34 11.82 -10.02 -11.77
N GLU A 35 12.82 -10.82 -11.40
CA GLU A 35 12.63 -12.20 -10.92
C GLU A 35 11.70 -12.24 -9.70
N LEU A 36 11.90 -11.33 -8.74
CA LEU A 36 11.03 -11.23 -7.56
C LEU A 36 9.63 -10.73 -7.89
N ILE A 37 9.48 -9.83 -8.87
CA ILE A 37 8.17 -9.37 -9.35
C ILE A 37 7.37 -10.54 -9.93
N GLU A 38 7.99 -11.39 -10.77
CA GLU A 38 7.29 -12.54 -11.34
C GLU A 38 6.84 -13.53 -10.27
N ILE A 39 7.67 -13.79 -9.26
CA ILE A 39 7.27 -14.61 -8.10
C ILE A 39 6.11 -13.95 -7.36
N ALA A 40 6.22 -12.66 -7.08
CA ALA A 40 5.22 -11.93 -6.30
C ALA A 40 3.85 -11.90 -7.00
N ARG A 41 3.81 -11.75 -8.32
CA ARG A 41 2.56 -11.80 -9.11
C ARG A 41 1.83 -13.14 -8.98
N LEU A 42 2.57 -14.24 -8.78
CA LEU A 42 1.99 -15.58 -8.70
C LEU A 42 1.44 -15.89 -7.30
N ILE A 43 2.11 -15.41 -6.25
CA ILE A 43 1.80 -15.84 -4.88
C ILE A 43 1.14 -14.78 -4.01
N ALA A 44 1.29 -13.49 -4.31
CA ALA A 44 0.69 -12.43 -3.52
C ALA A 44 -0.85 -12.54 -3.57
N LYS A 45 -1.50 -12.42 -2.41
CA LYS A 45 -2.96 -12.46 -2.28
C LYS A 45 -3.46 -11.22 -1.55
N PRO A 46 -3.46 -10.05 -2.20
CA PRO A 46 -3.86 -8.84 -1.53
C PRO A 46 -5.33 -8.87 -1.15
N LYS A 47 -5.61 -8.28 0.01
CA LYS A 47 -6.94 -8.18 0.61
C LYS A 47 -7.12 -6.78 1.15
N ALA A 48 -8.35 -6.29 1.11
CA ALA A 48 -8.70 -5.05 1.78
C ALA A 48 -10.01 -5.21 2.54
N ILE A 49 -10.14 -4.42 3.60
CA ILE A 49 -11.41 -4.18 4.29
C ILE A 49 -11.62 -2.67 4.31
N TYR A 50 -12.86 -2.24 4.09
CA TYR A 50 -13.23 -0.85 4.26
C TYR A 50 -14.59 -0.72 4.95
N GLU A 51 -14.85 0.47 5.46
CA GLU A 51 -16.13 0.81 6.06
C GLU A 51 -16.67 2.10 5.46
N VAL A 52 -18.00 2.20 5.31
CA VAL A 52 -18.64 3.47 4.97
C VAL A 52 -18.85 4.23 6.27
N SER A 53 -18.15 5.34 6.43
CA SER A 53 -18.22 6.16 7.64
C SER A 53 -18.58 7.61 7.30
N TYR A 54 -19.24 8.28 8.23
CA TYR A 54 -19.62 9.68 8.08
C TYR A 54 -18.69 10.56 8.89
N VAL A 55 -18.45 11.78 8.40
CA VAL A 55 -17.66 12.80 9.08
C VAL A 55 -18.63 13.74 9.77
N ASP A 56 -18.55 13.80 11.09
CA ASP A 56 -19.41 14.61 11.95
C ASP A 56 -18.61 15.30 13.07
N ASN A 57 -19.32 16.00 13.96
CA ASN A 57 -18.76 16.69 15.15
C ASN A 57 -17.50 17.53 14.86
N LYS A 58 -17.55 18.33 13.78
CA LYS A 58 -16.43 19.16 13.31
C LYS A 58 -16.27 20.40 14.19
N ASN A 59 -15.12 20.51 14.86
CA ASN A 59 -14.71 21.66 15.67
C ASN A 59 -13.51 22.39 15.03
N GLU A 60 -12.78 23.22 15.77
CA GLU A 60 -11.62 23.94 15.24
C GLU A 60 -10.47 22.99 14.84
N ASP A 61 -10.15 22.01 15.68
CA ASP A 61 -9.01 21.11 15.51
C ASP A 61 -9.37 19.62 15.61
N SER A 62 -10.65 19.29 15.72
CA SER A 62 -11.12 17.92 15.86
C SER A 62 -12.38 17.63 15.04
N LEU A 63 -12.57 16.36 14.70
CA LEU A 63 -13.77 15.83 14.05
C LEU A 63 -13.94 14.37 14.43
N ASP A 64 -15.12 13.85 14.18
CA ASP A 64 -15.40 12.43 14.37
C ASP A 64 -15.59 11.74 13.00
N ILE A 65 -15.08 10.51 12.88
CA ILE A 65 -15.29 9.63 11.73
C ILE A 65 -15.89 8.34 12.26
N GLY A 66 -17.13 8.04 11.90
CA GLY A 66 -17.81 6.82 12.35
C GLY A 66 -17.85 6.70 13.88
N GLY A 67 -17.99 7.82 14.59
CA GLY A 67 -18.02 7.88 16.06
C GLY A 67 -16.64 7.85 16.75
N VAL A 68 -15.54 7.79 16.00
CA VAL A 68 -14.18 7.88 16.55
C VAL A 68 -13.67 9.31 16.42
N ARG A 69 -13.24 9.91 17.54
CA ARG A 69 -12.69 11.27 17.55
C ARG A 69 -11.24 11.32 17.09
N PHE A 70 -10.97 12.23 16.16
CA PHE A 70 -9.64 12.59 15.69
C PHE A 70 -9.34 14.05 16.06
N THR A 71 -8.19 14.30 16.69
CA THR A 71 -7.68 15.65 16.96
C THR A 71 -6.55 15.96 15.99
N SER A 72 -6.89 16.66 14.90
CA SER A 72 -5.97 17.10 13.87
C SER A 72 -6.54 18.26 13.06
N ARG A 73 -5.88 19.42 13.12
CA ARG A 73 -6.21 20.58 12.27
C ARG A 73 -6.11 20.25 10.78
N VAL A 74 -5.11 19.45 10.39
CA VAL A 74 -4.92 19.02 9.00
C VAL A 74 -6.11 18.19 8.52
N LEU A 75 -6.54 17.21 9.33
CA LEU A 75 -7.68 16.37 8.98
C LEU A 75 -8.98 17.18 8.94
N ARG A 76 -9.15 18.14 9.88
CA ARG A 76 -10.28 19.08 9.89
C ARG A 76 -10.37 19.89 8.62
N VAL A 77 -9.27 20.49 8.17
CA VAL A 77 -9.23 21.25 6.91
C VAL A 77 -9.52 20.33 5.73
N ASN A 78 -8.88 19.16 5.66
CA ASN A 78 -9.03 18.23 4.53
C ASN A 78 -10.46 17.66 4.39
N LEU A 79 -11.17 17.48 5.52
CA LEU A 79 -12.51 16.89 5.53
C LEU A 79 -13.64 17.92 5.75
N ASP A 80 -13.36 19.22 5.62
CA ASP A 80 -14.31 20.28 5.97
C ASP A 80 -15.63 20.17 5.20
N LYS A 81 -15.55 19.97 3.88
CA LYS A 81 -16.72 19.79 3.00
C LYS A 81 -17.06 18.33 2.73
N VAL A 82 -16.34 17.39 3.35
CA VAL A 82 -16.55 15.95 3.17
C VAL A 82 -17.57 15.47 4.19
N GLY A 83 -18.63 14.79 3.71
CA GLY A 83 -19.64 14.19 4.58
C GLY A 83 -19.48 12.69 4.79
N ARG A 84 -18.89 11.98 3.82
CA ARG A 84 -18.72 10.52 3.83
C ARG A 84 -17.30 10.17 3.43
N VAL A 85 -16.70 9.24 4.16
CA VAL A 85 -15.36 8.70 3.95
C VAL A 85 -15.39 7.18 3.96
N PHE A 86 -14.33 6.57 3.46
CA PHE A 86 -14.18 5.12 3.41
C PHE A 86 -12.86 4.70 4.08
N PRO A 87 -12.77 4.69 5.42
CA PRO A 87 -11.59 4.18 6.10
C PRO A 87 -11.32 2.75 5.65
N PHE A 88 -10.06 2.42 5.38
CA PHE A 88 -9.69 1.11 4.86
C PHE A 88 -8.37 0.60 5.42
N VAL A 89 -8.21 -0.71 5.39
CA VAL A 89 -6.95 -1.42 5.62
C VAL A 89 -6.70 -2.32 4.43
N VAL A 90 -5.48 -2.31 3.90
CA VAL A 90 -5.05 -3.16 2.78
C VAL A 90 -3.78 -3.92 3.16
N THR A 91 -3.65 -5.15 2.68
CA THR A 91 -2.47 -6.01 2.86
C THR A 91 -2.13 -6.70 1.54
N CYS A 92 -0.84 -6.98 1.31
CA CYS A 92 -0.37 -7.77 0.16
C CYS A 92 -0.57 -9.28 0.34
N GLY A 93 -1.06 -9.67 1.52
CA GLY A 93 -1.09 -11.06 1.96
C GLY A 93 0.19 -11.43 2.73
N ARG A 94 0.21 -12.63 3.31
CA ARG A 94 1.36 -13.16 4.07
C ARG A 94 2.29 -14.02 3.21
N GLU A 95 1.85 -14.36 2.00
CA GLU A 95 2.49 -15.33 1.12
C GLU A 95 3.91 -14.87 0.72
N LEU A 96 4.12 -13.55 0.61
CA LEU A 96 5.44 -12.98 0.34
C LEU A 96 6.37 -13.04 1.55
N ASP A 97 5.87 -13.21 2.78
CA ASP A 97 6.71 -13.41 3.98
C ASP A 97 7.29 -14.83 4.05
N GLU A 98 6.75 -15.77 3.28
CA GLU A 98 7.24 -17.16 3.21
C GLU A 98 8.53 -17.27 2.37
N ILE A 99 8.88 -16.23 1.60
CA ILE A 99 10.13 -16.17 0.85
C ILE A 99 11.28 -15.84 1.82
N VAL A 100 12.16 -16.82 2.04
CA VAL A 100 13.33 -16.67 2.90
C VAL A 100 14.59 -16.64 2.05
N PHE A 101 15.41 -15.61 2.26
CA PHE A 101 16.74 -15.50 1.65
C PHE A 101 17.84 -15.84 2.66
N PRO A 102 18.96 -16.42 2.21
CA PRO A 102 20.17 -16.49 3.02
C PRO A 102 20.62 -15.11 3.51
N SER A 103 21.27 -15.05 4.68
CA SER A 103 21.71 -13.78 5.28
C SER A 103 22.65 -12.93 4.39
N HIS A 104 23.42 -13.58 3.52
CA HIS A 104 24.30 -12.89 2.57
C HIS A 104 23.56 -12.27 1.37
N GLU A 105 22.27 -12.59 1.16
CA GLU A 105 21.41 -12.04 0.11
C GLU A 105 20.46 -10.96 0.65
N PHE A 106 20.86 -10.22 1.69
CA PHE A 106 20.02 -9.20 2.35
C PHE A 106 19.40 -8.17 1.39
N ILE A 107 20.07 -7.90 0.26
CA ILE A 107 19.58 -6.98 -0.75
C ILE A 107 18.30 -7.49 -1.43
N LYS A 108 18.13 -8.81 -1.59
CA LYS A 108 16.90 -9.40 -2.13
C LYS A 108 15.74 -9.29 -1.13
N SER A 109 16.02 -9.45 0.17
CA SER A 109 15.01 -9.19 1.22
C SER A 109 14.52 -7.74 1.16
N TYR A 110 15.44 -6.80 0.96
CA TYR A 110 15.08 -5.39 0.75
C TYR A 110 14.23 -5.20 -0.52
N TYR A 111 14.62 -5.78 -1.66
CA TYR A 111 13.81 -5.70 -2.89
C TYR A 111 12.41 -6.27 -2.69
N LEU A 112 12.29 -7.41 -2.02
CA LEU A 112 11.01 -8.04 -1.71
C LEU A 112 10.13 -7.14 -0.84
N ASP A 113 10.69 -6.46 0.15
CA ASP A 113 9.97 -5.48 0.98
C ASP A 113 9.41 -4.32 0.15
N GLN A 114 10.20 -3.79 -0.78
CA GLN A 114 9.75 -2.75 -1.70
C GLN A 114 8.64 -3.24 -2.64
N ILE A 115 8.71 -4.50 -3.09
CA ILE A 115 7.67 -5.14 -3.91
C ILE A 115 6.38 -5.34 -3.11
N LYS A 116 6.44 -5.71 -1.82
CA LYS A 116 5.26 -5.81 -0.94
C LYS A 116 4.47 -4.50 -0.88
N GLY A 117 5.17 -3.38 -0.76
CA GLY A 117 4.55 -2.05 -0.82
C GLY A 117 3.84 -1.78 -2.15
N ASN A 118 4.40 -2.23 -3.27
CA ASN A 118 3.79 -2.07 -4.60
C ASN A 118 2.60 -3.01 -4.84
N CYS A 119 2.47 -4.12 -4.11
CA CYS A 119 1.31 -5.01 -4.23
C CYS A 119 0.02 -4.39 -3.70
N ILE A 120 0.14 -3.40 -2.81
CA ILE A 120 -0.97 -2.72 -2.14
C ILE A 120 -1.05 -1.24 -2.47
N SER A 121 -0.03 -0.70 -3.14
CA SER A 121 -0.02 0.68 -3.56
C SER A 121 -1.24 0.91 -4.44
N PRO A 122 -2.20 1.75 -4.03
CA PRO A 122 -3.20 2.22 -4.96
C PRO A 122 -2.39 2.84 -6.08
N SER A 123 -2.56 2.36 -7.32
CA SER A 123 -2.15 3.14 -8.48
C SER A 123 -2.62 4.56 -8.20
N TYR A 124 -1.68 5.51 -8.11
CA TYR A 124 -1.93 6.91 -7.74
C TYR A 124 -2.74 7.61 -8.85
N GLU A 125 -3.92 7.09 -9.13
CA GLU A 125 -4.97 7.62 -9.99
C GLU A 125 -6.20 7.83 -9.10
N LEU A 126 -6.02 8.62 -8.04
CA LEU A 126 -7.11 9.50 -7.63
C LEU A 126 -7.02 10.69 -8.57
N SER A 127 -7.84 10.61 -9.63
CA SER A 127 -8.32 11.67 -10.54
C SER A 127 -7.77 13.08 -10.34
#